data_AF-A0A8B7BAS8-F1
#
_entry.id   AF-A0A8B7BAS8-F1
#
_cell.length_a   1.000
_cell.length_b   1.000
_cell.length_c   1.000
_cell.angle_alpha   90.00
_cell.angle_beta   90.00
_cell.angle_gamma   90.00
#
_symmetry.space_group_name_H-M   'P 1'
#
loop_
_entity.id
_entity.type
_entity.pdbx_description
1 polymer ?
#
loop_
_entity_poly.entity_id
_entity_poly.type
_entity_poly.pdbx_seq_one_letter_code
_entity_poly.pdbx_strand_id
1 'polypeptide(L)'
;MSCTDGQATFTCICKSGWQGEKCEVDINECKDPSNINGGCSQICDNTPGSYHCSCNSGFIMLSNKRDCKDINECSTKPNICGTAVCKNNPGDYECDCPEGYRYNPALKSCEDVDECSENMCTQLCINYPGGYSCYCDGKKGFKLAQDQRSCEAVPVCLPLNLDKNYELLYLAEQFVGVVLYLRFRLPEIIRFSAEFDFRTYDSEGIILYAESLDHSAWFLLALRDGRIEIQFKNEDTTKIITGGNVINNGLWNMVSVEELEHSISLKIAKEAVMNINKPGSLFKPTNGFLETKVYFAGLPRKMENALIRPINPRLDGCIRGWNLMNQGASGVKEIIQEKQNKHCLVTVEKGSYYPGSGVAQFSINYKNTSNAEGWQISGTLNIRPSTSTGVMLALVSDKTVPFALSLVDSISGKFQDILVSVENKVICRIEAINLCSSQPSHLEFKVNRHNLELWNTFGKDIIYSEDLQSQLAILDKAMNGTVVTYLGGIPDVPFSAAPVNAYFNGCMEVNINGVQLDLDEAISKQNDIRAHSCPSVLKKKNSS
;
A
#
# COMPACT_ATOMS: atom_id res chain seq x y z
N MET A 1 23.39 77.71 52.14
CA MET A 1 23.68 78.98 51.48
C MET A 1 24.40 79.82 52.51
N SER A 2 25.70 80.02 52.33
CA SER A 2 26.49 80.95 53.12
C SER A 2 27.15 81.88 52.11
N CYS A 3 26.70 83.13 52.04
CA CYS A 3 27.21 84.11 51.10
C CYS A 3 28.12 85.09 51.84
N THR A 4 29.34 85.24 51.35
CA THR A 4 30.32 86.20 51.89
C THR A 4 30.35 87.42 50.97
N ASP A 5 30.18 88.60 51.55
CA ASP A 5 30.14 89.87 50.83
C ASP A 5 31.56 90.39 50.56
N GLY A 6 31.88 90.70 49.31
CA GLY A 6 33.11 91.36 48.89
C GLY A 6 32.81 92.78 48.39
N GLN A 7 33.79 93.69 48.42
CA GLN A 7 33.63 95.07 47.94
C GLN A 7 33.27 95.07 46.44
N ALA A 8 31.95 95.11 46.16
CA ALA A 8 31.23 95.14 44.88
C ALA A 8 30.87 93.81 44.18
N THR A 9 31.15 92.63 44.75
CA THR A 9 30.57 91.33 44.32
C THR A 9 30.36 90.40 45.52
N PHE A 10 29.26 89.63 45.53
CA PHE A 10 28.98 88.63 46.57
C PHE A 10 29.27 87.22 46.02
N THR A 11 29.86 86.34 46.84
CA THR A 11 30.08 84.94 46.45
C THR A 11 29.32 84.03 47.41
N CYS A 12 28.39 83.24 46.87
CA CYS A 12 27.61 82.27 47.64
C CYS A 12 28.25 80.87 47.57
N ILE A 13 28.49 80.27 48.74
CA ILE A 13 28.78 78.84 48.86
C ILE A 13 27.44 78.10 48.94
N CYS A 14 27.13 77.36 47.89
CA CYS A 14 25.90 76.59 47.78
C CYS A 14 25.93 75.34 48.64
N LYS A 15 24.75 74.93 49.14
CA LYS A 15 24.60 73.59 49.72
C LYS A 15 24.77 72.57 48.59
N SER A 16 25.22 71.37 48.91
CA SER A 16 25.29 70.26 47.96
C SER A 16 23.95 70.10 47.22
N GLY A 17 24.01 69.93 45.90
CA GLY A 17 22.83 69.85 45.00
C GLY A 17 22.36 71.17 44.41
N TRP A 18 23.00 72.31 44.72
CA TRP A 18 22.60 73.64 44.19
C TRP A 18 23.76 74.39 43.56
N GLN A 19 23.48 75.16 42.51
CA GLN A 19 24.40 76.02 41.77
C GLN A 19 23.76 77.37 41.41
N GLY A 20 24.52 78.24 40.74
CA GLY A 20 24.11 79.62 40.42
C GLY A 20 24.67 80.64 41.40
N GLU A 21 24.63 81.93 41.03
CA GLU A 21 25.22 83.02 41.84
C GLU A 21 24.54 83.17 43.21
N LYS A 22 23.25 82.81 43.31
CA LYS A 22 22.45 82.83 44.54
C LYS A 22 22.04 81.43 45.00
N CYS A 23 22.63 80.38 44.44
CA CYS A 23 22.25 78.98 44.70
C CYS A 23 20.78 78.68 44.38
N GLU A 24 20.23 79.34 43.37
CA GLU A 24 18.84 79.26 42.94
C GLU A 24 18.59 78.18 41.89
N VAL A 25 19.65 77.66 41.28
CA VAL A 25 19.57 76.64 40.24
C VAL A 25 19.86 75.28 40.84
N ASP A 26 18.93 74.37 40.70
CA ASP A 26 19.10 72.97 41.06
C ASP A 26 20.15 72.30 40.14
N ILE A 27 21.07 71.52 40.71
CA ILE A 27 21.99 70.71 39.91
C ILE A 27 21.22 69.49 39.45
N ASN A 28 21.07 69.29 38.14
CA ASN A 28 20.46 68.08 37.64
C ASN A 28 21.49 66.93 37.64
N GLU A 29 21.57 66.16 38.73
CA GLU A 29 22.57 65.10 38.85
C GLU A 29 22.36 63.98 37.82
N CYS A 30 21.14 63.80 37.30
CA CYS A 30 20.84 62.83 36.24
C CYS A 30 21.41 63.22 34.87
N LYS A 31 21.69 64.51 34.65
CA LYS A 31 22.29 65.05 33.42
C LYS A 31 23.75 65.43 33.59
N ASP A 32 24.36 65.10 34.73
CA ASP A 32 25.75 65.40 35.01
C ASP A 32 26.68 64.52 34.15
N PRO A 33 27.52 65.11 33.28
CA PRO A 33 28.45 64.34 32.44
C PRO A 33 29.56 63.64 33.25
N SER A 34 29.84 64.07 34.48
CA SER A 34 30.84 63.46 35.37
C SER A 34 30.31 62.24 36.14
N ASN A 35 28.99 62.10 36.26
CA ASN A 35 28.30 61.01 36.94
C ASN A 35 27.06 60.63 36.13
N ILE A 36 27.28 59.85 35.06
CA ILE A 36 26.25 59.47 34.08
C ILE A 36 25.02 58.91 34.81
N ASN A 37 23.85 59.47 34.50
CA ASN A 37 22.56 59.10 35.10
C ASN A 37 22.52 59.21 36.64
N GLY A 38 23.27 60.15 37.23
CA GLY A 38 23.37 60.29 38.69
C GLY A 38 24.04 59.09 39.38
N GLY A 39 24.64 58.16 38.63
CA GLY A 39 25.13 56.89 39.15
C GLY A 39 24.03 55.87 39.44
N CYS A 40 22.82 56.10 38.92
CA CYS A 40 21.71 55.15 38.93
C CYS A 40 21.87 54.11 37.81
N SER A 41 21.64 52.84 38.14
CA SER A 41 21.74 51.75 37.16
C SER A 41 20.65 51.76 36.08
N GLN A 42 19.47 52.33 36.36
CA GLN A 42 18.33 52.36 35.44
C GLN A 42 17.72 53.76 35.32
N ILE A 43 16.84 54.17 36.24
CA ILE A 43 16.15 55.47 36.19
C ILE A 43 16.75 56.42 37.23
N CYS A 44 16.99 57.66 36.83
CA CYS A 44 17.37 58.76 37.72
C CYS A 44 16.30 59.85 37.68
N ASP A 45 15.72 60.14 38.85
CA ASP A 45 14.69 61.14 39.03
C ASP A 45 15.26 62.32 39.82
N ASN A 46 15.47 63.44 39.11
CA ASN A 46 16.00 64.66 39.67
C ASN A 46 14.96 65.38 40.54
N THR A 47 15.34 65.81 41.74
CA THR A 47 14.47 66.50 42.70
C THR A 47 15.14 67.78 43.20
N PRO A 48 14.40 68.79 43.69
CA PRO A 48 15.05 70.01 44.18
C PRO A 48 16.06 69.73 45.31
N GLY A 49 17.35 69.95 45.03
CA GLY A 49 18.47 69.77 45.93
C GLY A 49 18.97 68.33 46.11
N SER A 50 18.47 67.38 45.32
CA SER A 50 18.91 65.97 45.36
C SER A 50 18.40 65.16 44.17
N TYR A 51 18.68 63.86 44.15
CA TYR A 51 18.09 62.94 43.19
C TYR A 51 17.81 61.61 43.87
N HIS A 52 16.96 60.81 43.26
CA HIS A 52 16.79 59.42 43.67
C HIS A 52 16.80 58.52 42.45
N CYS A 53 17.31 57.32 42.64
CA CYS A 53 17.23 56.29 41.62
C CYS A 53 15.90 55.54 41.77
N SER A 54 15.38 55.04 40.66
CA SER A 54 14.25 54.11 40.62
C SER A 54 14.53 52.99 39.61
N CYS A 55 13.78 51.89 39.72
CA CYS A 55 13.96 50.72 38.86
C CYS A 55 12.79 50.60 37.88
N ASN A 56 13.07 50.12 36.67
CA ASN A 56 12.07 49.74 35.69
C ASN A 56 11.15 48.62 36.25
N SER A 57 9.97 48.45 35.66
CA SER A 57 9.11 47.31 35.96
C SER A 57 9.87 45.99 35.78
N GLY A 58 9.65 45.02 36.68
CA GLY A 58 10.38 43.74 36.71
C GLY A 58 11.71 43.78 37.47
N PHE A 59 12.11 44.93 38.05
CA PHE A 59 13.34 45.05 38.83
C PHE A 59 13.08 45.53 40.26
N ILE A 60 13.90 45.11 41.20
CA ILE A 60 13.87 45.53 42.61
C ILE A 60 15.16 46.28 42.98
N MET A 61 14.99 47.35 43.77
CA MET A 61 16.09 48.19 44.22
C MET A 61 16.95 47.48 45.28
N LEU A 62 18.27 47.48 45.10
CA LEU A 62 19.22 46.94 46.06
C LEU A 62 19.46 47.91 47.24
N SER A 63 20.07 47.41 48.30
CA SER A 63 20.28 48.16 49.56
C SER A 63 21.12 49.43 49.40
N ASN A 64 21.88 49.57 48.31
CA ASN A 64 22.65 50.77 47.99
C ASN A 64 21.82 51.90 47.36
N LYS A 65 20.52 51.69 47.13
CA LYS A 65 19.57 52.65 46.55
C LYS A 65 19.97 53.20 45.17
N ARG A 66 20.83 52.47 44.44
CA ARG A 66 21.34 52.87 43.12
C ARG A 66 21.24 51.74 42.08
N ASP A 67 21.46 50.51 42.53
CA ASP A 67 21.45 49.34 41.66
C ASP A 67 20.10 48.63 41.68
N CYS A 68 19.68 48.19 40.50
CA CYS A 68 18.46 47.44 40.28
C CYS A 68 18.81 45.99 39.95
N LYS A 69 18.16 45.05 40.64
CA LYS A 69 18.28 43.62 40.37
C LYS A 69 16.99 43.11 39.78
N ASP A 70 17.13 42.31 38.73
CA ASP A 70 16.02 41.61 38.10
C ASP A 70 15.23 40.76 39.11
N ILE A 71 13.91 40.84 39.07
CA ILE A 71 13.02 39.99 39.84
C ILE A 71 12.94 38.68 39.10
N ASN A 72 13.30 37.56 39.73
CA ASN A 72 13.10 36.27 39.10
C ASN A 72 11.65 35.81 39.32
N GLU A 73 10.74 36.09 38.38
CA GLU A 73 9.33 35.73 38.54
C GLU A 73 9.13 34.23 38.63
N CYS A 74 9.96 33.44 37.93
CA CYS A 74 9.92 31.97 37.97
C CYS A 74 10.19 31.43 39.38
N SER A 75 11.12 32.06 40.12
CA SER A 75 11.44 31.68 41.49
C SER A 75 10.44 32.25 42.50
N THR A 76 9.94 33.45 42.22
CA THR A 76 9.02 34.17 43.13
C THR A 76 7.59 33.63 43.06
N LYS A 77 7.17 33.15 41.89
CA LYS A 77 5.85 32.57 41.62
C LYS A 77 6.01 31.23 40.90
N PRO A 78 6.25 30.12 41.62
CA PRO A 78 6.57 28.82 41.02
C PRO A 78 5.54 28.30 40.00
N ASN A 79 4.26 28.68 40.13
CA ASN A 79 3.16 28.25 39.25
C ASN A 79 2.74 29.33 38.24
N ILE A 80 3.62 30.28 37.91
CA ILE A 80 3.29 31.38 37.00
C ILE A 80 3.00 30.89 35.57
N CYS A 81 3.72 29.84 35.13
CA CYS A 81 3.59 29.21 33.81
C CYS A 81 2.77 27.90 33.81
N GLY A 82 2.23 27.47 34.95
CA GLY A 82 1.50 26.20 35.08
C GLY A 82 2.34 25.00 34.66
N THR A 83 2.00 24.34 33.54
CA THR A 83 2.73 23.16 33.02
C THR A 83 3.89 23.50 32.08
N ALA A 84 4.04 24.76 31.66
CA ALA A 84 5.11 25.21 30.78
C ALA A 84 6.41 25.50 31.55
N VAL A 85 7.55 25.47 30.86
CA VAL A 85 8.86 25.77 31.45
C VAL A 85 9.01 27.28 31.58
N CYS A 86 9.12 27.78 32.81
CA CYS A 86 9.37 29.20 33.05
C CYS A 86 10.84 29.54 32.79
N LYS A 87 11.08 30.50 31.90
CA LYS A 87 12.38 31.12 31.67
C LYS A 87 12.35 32.56 32.15
N ASN A 88 13.32 32.90 32.98
CA ASN A 88 13.43 34.26 33.51
C ASN A 88 14.24 35.13 32.55
N ASN A 89 13.68 36.27 32.15
CA ASN A 89 14.33 37.24 31.29
C ASN A 89 14.55 38.56 32.06
N PRO A 90 15.51 39.41 31.71
CA PRO A 90 15.64 40.71 32.37
C PRO A 90 14.39 41.58 32.19
N GLY A 91 13.67 41.82 33.29
CA GLY A 91 12.47 42.67 33.37
C GLY A 91 11.13 41.96 33.16
N ASP A 92 11.12 40.66 32.81
CA ASP A 92 9.91 39.84 32.67
C ASP A 92 10.24 38.34 32.61
N TYR A 93 9.25 37.49 32.39
CA TYR A 93 9.43 36.05 32.22
C TYR A 93 8.75 35.54 30.94
N GLU A 94 9.22 34.40 30.45
CA GLU A 94 8.63 33.69 29.32
C GLU A 94 8.23 32.28 29.74
N CYS A 95 7.08 31.82 29.25
CA CYS A 95 6.61 30.46 29.46
C CYS A 95 6.79 29.67 28.18
N ASP A 96 7.79 28.79 28.17
CA ASP A 96 8.15 27.99 27.02
C ASP A 96 7.47 26.64 27.02
N CYS A 97 6.92 26.28 25.87
CA CYS A 97 6.37 24.97 25.62
C CYS A 97 7.34 24.09 24.83
N PRO A 98 7.21 22.76 24.93
CA PRO A 98 7.92 21.83 24.05
C PRO A 98 7.64 22.11 22.57
N GLU A 99 8.52 21.66 21.68
CA GLU A 99 8.31 21.73 20.23
C GLU A 99 6.97 21.10 19.84
N GLY A 100 6.24 21.74 18.91
CA GLY A 100 4.88 21.34 18.52
C GLY A 100 3.77 21.84 19.45
N TYR A 101 4.09 22.60 20.51
CA TYR A 101 3.10 23.14 21.43
C TYR A 101 3.20 24.67 21.55
N ARG A 102 2.05 25.32 21.75
CA ARG A 102 1.94 26.77 21.98
C ARG A 102 1.42 27.03 23.38
N TYR A 103 2.02 28.00 24.07
CA TYR A 103 1.57 28.40 25.39
C TYR A 103 0.24 29.14 25.33
N ASN A 104 -0.73 28.71 26.14
CA ASN A 104 -2.00 29.37 26.33
C ASN A 104 -2.00 30.11 27.68
N PRO A 105 -1.91 31.46 27.71
CA PRO A 105 -1.87 32.23 28.95
C PRO A 105 -3.13 32.13 29.80
N ALA A 106 -4.30 31.87 29.18
CA ALA A 106 -5.57 31.77 29.90
C ALA A 106 -5.68 30.46 30.69
N LEU A 107 -5.17 29.37 30.12
CA LEU A 107 -5.16 28.04 30.75
C LEU A 107 -3.86 27.74 31.51
N LYS A 108 -2.82 28.56 31.31
CA LYS A 108 -1.45 28.34 31.82
C LYS A 108 -0.92 26.95 31.48
N SER A 109 -1.15 26.53 30.25
CA SER A 109 -0.79 25.20 29.76
C SER A 109 -0.26 25.26 28.34
N CYS A 110 0.44 24.20 27.95
CA CYS A 110 0.87 23.98 26.59
C CYS A 110 -0.23 23.27 25.82
N GLU A 111 -0.70 23.88 24.74
CA GLU A 111 -1.66 23.28 23.83
C GLU A 111 -0.95 22.85 22.55
N ASP A 112 -1.35 21.69 22.05
CA ASP A 112 -0.84 21.14 20.81
C ASP A 112 -1.13 22.10 19.64
N VAL A 113 -0.13 22.33 18.80
CA VAL A 113 -0.28 23.12 17.57
C VAL A 113 -0.77 22.18 16.49
N ASP A 114 -1.98 22.41 15.99
CA ASP A 114 -2.49 21.63 14.86
C ASP A 114 -1.85 22.13 13.54
N GLU A 115 -0.74 21.53 13.12
CA GLU A 115 -0.06 21.91 11.88
C GLU A 115 -0.90 21.57 10.63
N CYS A 116 -1.88 20.66 10.75
CA CYS A 116 -2.78 20.34 9.65
C CYS A 116 -3.75 21.48 9.33
N SER A 117 -4.09 22.32 10.31
CA SER A 117 -4.88 23.53 10.10
C SER A 117 -4.15 24.58 9.24
N GLU A 118 -2.83 24.46 9.08
CA GLU A 118 -2.00 25.36 8.26
C GLU A 118 -1.76 24.83 6.82
N ASN A 119 -2.44 23.75 6.41
CA ASN A 119 -2.32 23.13 5.08
C ASN A 119 -0.87 22.73 4.71
N MET A 120 -0.13 22.18 5.68
CA MET A 120 1.28 21.80 5.52
C MET A 120 1.52 20.59 4.58
N CYS A 121 0.50 19.80 4.31
CA CYS A 121 0.56 18.60 3.46
C CYS A 121 -0.19 18.81 2.14
N THR A 122 0.33 18.22 1.05
CA THR A 122 -0.32 18.32 -0.27
C THR A 122 -1.67 17.58 -0.35
N GLN A 123 -1.78 16.45 0.35
CA GLN A 123 -3.00 15.62 0.35
C GLN A 123 -3.54 15.43 1.76
N LEU A 124 -3.22 14.33 2.42
CA LEU A 124 -3.75 14.03 3.75
C LEU A 124 -2.75 14.45 4.83
N CYS A 125 -3.26 15.08 5.89
CA CYS A 125 -2.50 15.43 7.08
C CYS A 125 -3.16 14.80 8.30
N ILE A 126 -2.36 14.26 9.22
CA ILE A 126 -2.82 13.78 10.52
C ILE A 126 -1.98 14.44 11.60
N ASN A 127 -2.66 15.22 12.45
CA ASN A 127 -2.09 15.84 13.63
C ASN A 127 -2.06 14.86 14.79
N TYR A 128 -1.02 14.90 15.60
CA TYR A 128 -0.87 14.15 16.84
C TYR A 128 -0.13 15.00 17.88
N PRO A 129 -0.20 14.67 19.18
CA PRO A 129 0.42 15.51 20.20
C PRO A 129 1.93 15.73 19.95
N GLY A 130 2.31 16.97 19.66
CA GLY A 130 3.68 17.41 19.39
C GLY A 130 4.11 17.37 17.92
N GLY A 131 3.21 17.10 16.97
CA GLY A 131 3.52 17.22 15.55
C GLY A 131 2.51 16.56 14.61
N TYR A 132 2.93 16.36 13.35
CA TYR A 132 2.04 15.87 12.31
C TYR A 132 2.70 14.87 11.36
N SER A 133 1.88 14.23 10.51
CA SER A 133 2.35 13.37 9.42
C SER A 133 1.52 13.57 8.17
N CYS A 134 2.22 13.67 7.04
CA CYS A 134 1.60 13.74 5.72
C CYS A 134 1.50 12.36 5.08
N TYR A 135 0.40 12.12 4.36
CA TYR A 135 0.19 10.89 3.61
C TYR A 135 -0.29 11.23 2.20
N CYS A 136 0.13 10.40 1.26
CA CYS A 136 -0.32 10.45 -0.13
C CYS A 136 -1.21 9.24 -0.44
N ASP A 137 -2.13 9.44 -1.38
CA ASP A 137 -3.04 8.42 -1.87
C ASP A 137 -2.31 7.46 -2.81
N GLY A 138 -1.65 6.45 -2.23
CA GLY A 138 -0.95 5.41 -2.98
C GLY A 138 -1.87 4.55 -3.82
N LYS A 139 -3.16 4.45 -3.49
CA LYS A 139 -4.15 3.75 -4.32
C LYS A 139 -4.34 4.44 -5.67
N LYS A 140 -4.02 5.73 -5.76
CA LYS A 140 -3.97 6.51 -7.01
C LYS A 140 -2.57 6.63 -7.60
N GLY A 141 -1.60 5.87 -7.07
CA GLY A 141 -0.22 5.86 -7.56
C GLY A 141 0.62 7.04 -7.10
N PHE A 142 0.34 7.63 -5.93
CA PHE A 142 1.18 8.67 -5.33
C PHE A 142 1.96 8.16 -4.11
N LYS A 143 3.19 8.65 -3.96
CA LYS A 143 4.01 8.46 -2.75
C LYS A 143 4.41 9.80 -2.16
N LEU A 144 4.82 9.77 -0.90
CA LEU A 144 5.37 10.93 -0.21
C LEU A 144 6.76 11.24 -0.76
N ALA A 145 7.01 12.51 -1.08
CA ALA A 145 8.29 12.99 -1.56
C ALA A 145 9.32 13.11 -0.41
N GLN A 146 10.57 13.40 -0.76
CA GLN A 146 11.67 13.49 0.22
C GLN A 146 11.48 14.59 1.27
N ASP A 147 10.69 15.63 0.98
CA ASP A 147 10.37 16.72 1.90
C ASP A 147 9.33 16.34 2.98
N GLN A 148 8.81 15.11 2.94
CA GLN A 148 7.77 14.59 3.83
C GLN A 148 6.46 15.39 3.82
N ARG A 149 6.21 16.19 2.76
CA ARG A 149 5.03 17.08 2.65
C ARG A 149 4.34 17.00 1.29
N SER A 150 5.13 16.83 0.24
CA SER A 150 4.68 16.80 -1.15
C SER A 150 4.36 15.37 -1.60
N CYS A 151 3.47 15.24 -2.58
CA CYS A 151 3.14 13.96 -3.20
C CYS A 151 3.70 13.88 -4.63
N GLU A 152 4.41 12.80 -4.93
CA GLU A 152 4.93 12.50 -6.26
C GLU A 152 4.35 11.19 -6.80
N ALA A 153 4.31 11.03 -8.12
CA ALA A 153 3.86 9.79 -8.72
C ALA A 153 4.85 8.66 -8.41
N VAL A 154 4.33 7.46 -8.13
CA VAL A 154 5.15 6.26 -7.95
C VAL A 154 5.82 5.93 -9.29
N PRO A 155 7.16 5.95 -9.38
CA PRO A 155 7.85 5.79 -10.64
C PRO A 155 7.83 4.33 -11.11
N VAL A 156 7.68 4.17 -12.43
CA VAL A 156 7.90 2.89 -13.11
C VAL A 156 9.41 2.70 -13.27
N CYS A 157 9.93 1.64 -12.65
CA CYS A 157 11.35 1.31 -12.65
C CYS A 157 11.69 0.16 -13.61
N LEU A 158 10.74 -0.72 -13.91
CA LEU A 158 10.90 -1.82 -14.86
C LEU A 158 9.68 -1.90 -15.80
N PRO A 159 9.77 -1.42 -17.04
CA PRO A 159 8.64 -1.43 -17.96
C PRO A 159 8.30 -2.86 -18.41
N LEU A 160 7.02 -3.20 -18.35
CA LEU A 160 6.47 -4.49 -18.78
C LEU A 160 5.79 -4.36 -20.15
N ASN A 161 5.80 -5.43 -20.94
CA ASN A 161 5.06 -5.50 -22.19
C ASN A 161 3.58 -5.81 -21.92
N LEU A 162 2.76 -4.76 -21.92
CA LEU A 162 1.31 -4.87 -21.71
C LEU A 162 0.51 -4.91 -23.02
N ASP A 163 1.18 -5.18 -24.15
CA ASP A 163 0.52 -5.27 -25.45
C ASP A 163 -0.56 -6.36 -25.44
N LYS A 164 -1.75 -5.97 -25.90
CA LYS A 164 -2.93 -6.84 -26.04
C LYS A 164 -3.25 -7.06 -27.52
N ASN A 165 -3.90 -8.17 -27.83
CA ASN A 165 -4.36 -8.46 -29.18
C ASN A 165 -5.86 -8.82 -29.19
N TYR A 166 -6.62 -8.14 -30.06
CA TYR A 166 -8.07 -8.26 -30.18
C TYR A 166 -8.55 -9.59 -30.77
N GLU A 167 -7.66 -10.42 -31.30
CA GLU A 167 -7.96 -11.77 -31.78
C GLU A 167 -7.81 -12.83 -30.67
N LEU A 168 -7.32 -12.43 -29.49
CA LEU A 168 -7.00 -13.32 -28.38
C LEU A 168 -8.03 -13.17 -27.27
N LEU A 169 -8.87 -14.18 -27.05
CA LEU A 169 -9.86 -14.20 -25.98
C LEU A 169 -9.22 -14.58 -24.64
N TYR A 170 -9.31 -13.69 -23.67
CA TYR A 170 -8.87 -13.91 -22.30
C TYR A 170 -9.94 -14.63 -21.48
N LEU A 171 -9.57 -15.75 -20.86
CA LEU A 171 -10.50 -16.64 -20.15
C LEU A 171 -10.72 -16.27 -18.68
N ALA A 172 -9.87 -15.45 -18.08
CA ALA A 172 -10.04 -14.97 -16.70
C ALA A 172 -10.45 -13.50 -16.64
N GLU A 173 -11.26 -13.01 -17.59
CA GLU A 173 -11.77 -11.62 -17.59
C GLU A 173 -12.58 -11.28 -16.33
N GLN A 174 -13.20 -12.28 -15.71
CA GLN A 174 -13.99 -12.13 -14.49
C GLN A 174 -13.60 -13.21 -13.49
N PHE A 175 -13.48 -12.83 -12.22
CA PHE A 175 -13.16 -13.78 -11.15
C PHE A 175 -14.29 -14.78 -10.86
N VAL A 176 -15.55 -14.38 -11.14
CA VAL A 176 -16.74 -15.23 -11.00
C VAL A 176 -17.64 -15.00 -12.21
N GLY A 177 -18.03 -16.06 -12.90
CA GLY A 177 -19.00 -15.99 -13.98
C GLY A 177 -18.60 -16.79 -15.22
N VAL A 178 -19.16 -16.38 -16.35
CA VAL A 178 -18.92 -16.96 -17.68
C VAL A 178 -18.42 -15.85 -18.58
N VAL A 179 -17.30 -16.07 -19.27
CA VAL A 179 -16.70 -15.06 -20.15
C VAL A 179 -17.44 -14.91 -21.48
N LEU A 180 -17.84 -16.03 -22.07
CA LEU A 180 -18.57 -16.06 -23.33
C LEU A 180 -19.64 -17.15 -23.31
N TYR A 181 -20.85 -16.75 -23.68
CA TYR A 181 -22.00 -17.64 -23.83
C TYR A 181 -22.51 -17.57 -25.27
N LEU A 182 -22.64 -18.74 -25.89
CA LEU A 182 -23.13 -18.89 -27.26
C LEU A 182 -24.29 -19.88 -27.25
N ARG A 183 -25.33 -19.57 -28.05
CA ARG A 183 -26.44 -20.49 -28.31
C ARG A 183 -26.44 -20.83 -29.78
N PHE A 184 -26.36 -22.12 -30.08
CA PHE A 184 -26.41 -22.65 -31.44
C PHE A 184 -27.77 -23.25 -31.71
N ARG A 185 -28.28 -23.01 -32.92
CA ARG A 185 -29.45 -23.68 -33.50
C ARG A 185 -29.11 -24.00 -34.95
N LEU A 186 -28.77 -25.25 -35.23
CA LEU A 186 -28.21 -25.65 -36.51
C LEU A 186 -29.16 -26.61 -37.25
N PRO A 187 -29.40 -26.39 -38.57
CA PRO A 187 -30.10 -27.35 -39.41
C PRO A 187 -29.21 -28.57 -39.68
N GLU A 188 -29.83 -29.71 -40.00
CA GLU A 188 -29.17 -31.01 -40.29
C GLU A 188 -28.49 -31.66 -39.06
N ILE A 189 -28.25 -32.98 -39.13
CA ILE A 189 -27.57 -33.74 -38.07
C ILE A 189 -26.08 -33.33 -38.06
N ILE A 190 -25.78 -32.18 -37.45
CA ILE A 190 -24.41 -31.75 -37.21
C ILE A 190 -23.94 -32.38 -35.90
N ARG A 191 -22.82 -33.09 -35.96
CA ARG A 191 -22.15 -33.65 -34.77
C ARG A 191 -21.40 -32.54 -34.03
N PHE A 192 -21.26 -32.65 -32.71
CA PHE A 192 -20.53 -31.65 -31.95
C PHE A 192 -19.06 -31.55 -32.41
N SER A 193 -18.59 -30.34 -32.72
CA SER A 193 -17.18 -30.07 -32.99
C SER A 193 -16.74 -28.75 -32.39
N ALA A 194 -15.54 -28.74 -31.82
CA ALA A 194 -14.87 -27.53 -31.34
C ALA A 194 -13.38 -27.64 -31.61
N GLU A 195 -12.81 -26.66 -32.32
CA GLU A 195 -11.37 -26.55 -32.57
C GLU A 195 -10.92 -25.15 -32.18
N PHE A 196 -9.79 -25.04 -31.49
CA PHE A 196 -9.18 -23.75 -31.15
C PHE A 196 -7.72 -23.91 -30.71
N ASP A 197 -6.95 -22.84 -30.83
CA ASP A 197 -5.63 -22.73 -30.21
C ASP A 197 -5.79 -22.28 -28.76
N PHE A 198 -5.13 -22.97 -27.83
CA PHE A 198 -5.16 -22.68 -26.39
C PHE A 198 -3.74 -22.57 -25.82
N ARG A 199 -3.53 -21.62 -24.91
CA ARG A 199 -2.32 -21.55 -24.07
C ARG A 199 -2.68 -21.13 -22.66
N THR A 200 -1.92 -21.63 -21.69
CA THR A 200 -2.05 -21.28 -20.28
C THR A 200 -0.80 -21.67 -19.50
N TYR A 201 -0.62 -21.08 -18.32
CA TYR A 201 0.25 -21.60 -17.25
C TYR A 201 -0.53 -22.16 -16.07
N ASP A 202 -1.84 -21.93 -16.06
CA ASP A 202 -2.76 -22.45 -15.07
C ASP A 202 -2.77 -23.98 -15.09
N SER A 203 -2.99 -24.60 -13.93
CA SER A 203 -3.00 -26.07 -13.81
C SER A 203 -4.40 -26.65 -13.72
N GLU A 204 -5.38 -25.84 -13.37
CA GLU A 204 -6.79 -26.22 -13.23
C GLU A 204 -7.66 -25.18 -13.94
N GLY A 205 -8.91 -25.53 -14.28
CA GLY A 205 -9.85 -24.58 -14.83
C GLY A 205 -10.70 -25.13 -15.97
N ILE A 206 -11.82 -24.46 -16.24
CA ILE A 206 -12.74 -24.88 -17.30
C ILE A 206 -12.43 -24.13 -18.58
N ILE A 207 -12.25 -24.86 -19.68
CA ILE A 207 -12.04 -24.27 -21.00
C ILE A 207 -13.40 -24.04 -21.66
N LEU A 208 -14.20 -25.09 -21.74
CA LEU A 208 -15.48 -25.10 -22.45
C LEU A 208 -16.48 -26.03 -21.76
N TYR A 209 -17.71 -25.57 -21.56
CA TYR A 209 -18.85 -26.36 -21.14
C TYR A 209 -19.96 -26.24 -22.19
N ALA A 210 -20.51 -27.36 -22.63
CA ALA A 210 -21.62 -27.42 -23.58
C ALA A 210 -22.77 -28.25 -23.01
N GLU A 211 -24.00 -27.78 -23.15
CA GLU A 211 -25.20 -28.48 -22.67
C GLU A 211 -26.33 -28.50 -23.69
N SER A 212 -27.18 -29.53 -23.61
CA SER A 212 -28.47 -29.56 -24.29
C SER A 212 -29.44 -28.58 -23.63
N LEU A 213 -30.48 -28.18 -24.38
CA LEU A 213 -31.48 -27.24 -23.87
C LEU A 213 -32.35 -27.79 -22.73
N ASP A 214 -32.60 -29.09 -22.73
CA ASP A 214 -33.34 -29.82 -21.69
C ASP A 214 -32.44 -30.23 -20.51
N HIS A 215 -31.12 -29.94 -20.59
CA HIS A 215 -30.11 -30.28 -19.59
C HIS A 215 -29.93 -31.78 -19.34
N SER A 216 -30.46 -32.63 -20.22
CA SER A 216 -30.30 -34.10 -20.15
C SER A 216 -28.90 -34.56 -20.52
N ALA A 217 -28.18 -33.77 -21.33
CA ALA A 217 -26.82 -34.07 -21.76
C ALA A 217 -25.89 -32.86 -21.70
N TRP A 218 -24.66 -33.09 -21.27
CA TRP A 218 -23.63 -32.08 -21.20
C TRP A 218 -22.23 -32.65 -21.36
N PHE A 219 -21.32 -31.78 -21.80
CA PHE A 219 -19.92 -32.04 -22.05
C PHE A 219 -19.09 -30.90 -21.46
N LEU A 220 -18.02 -31.25 -20.76
CA LEU A 220 -17.08 -30.34 -20.15
C LEU A 220 -15.68 -30.69 -20.64
N LEU A 221 -14.97 -29.67 -21.11
CA LEU A 221 -13.54 -29.68 -21.40
C LEU A 221 -12.85 -28.77 -20.39
N ALA A 222 -11.96 -29.35 -19.60
CA ALA A 222 -11.26 -28.68 -18.52
C ALA A 222 -9.78 -29.05 -18.50
N LEU A 223 -9.04 -28.34 -17.66
CA LEU A 223 -7.66 -28.63 -17.32
C LEU A 223 -7.60 -29.12 -15.88
N ARG A 224 -6.82 -30.18 -15.62
CA ARG A 224 -6.52 -30.64 -14.26
C ARG A 224 -5.09 -31.15 -14.21
N ASP A 225 -4.32 -30.68 -13.23
CA ASP A 225 -2.89 -30.96 -13.12
C ASP A 225 -2.14 -30.67 -14.44
N GLY A 226 -2.57 -29.63 -15.16
CA GLY A 226 -2.02 -29.22 -16.46
C GLY A 226 -2.36 -30.13 -17.64
N ARG A 227 -3.21 -31.16 -17.47
CA ARG A 227 -3.67 -32.08 -18.52
C ARG A 227 -5.14 -31.85 -18.86
N ILE A 228 -5.53 -32.20 -20.08
CA ILE A 228 -6.94 -32.11 -20.47
C ILE A 228 -7.77 -33.18 -19.75
N GLU A 229 -8.84 -32.74 -19.13
CA GLU A 229 -9.90 -33.56 -18.55
C GLU A 229 -11.19 -33.34 -19.35
N ILE A 230 -11.85 -34.43 -19.72
CA ILE A 230 -13.19 -34.43 -20.27
C ILE A 230 -14.13 -35.07 -19.27
N GLN A 231 -15.24 -34.38 -18.98
CA GLN A 231 -16.38 -34.94 -18.29
C GLN A 231 -17.59 -34.86 -19.20
N PHE A 232 -18.34 -35.93 -19.38
CA PHE A 232 -19.61 -35.85 -20.09
C PHE A 232 -20.64 -36.79 -19.50
N LYS A 233 -21.89 -36.38 -19.66
CA LYS A 233 -23.06 -37.13 -19.20
C LYS A 233 -24.15 -36.97 -20.24
N ASN A 234 -24.80 -38.08 -20.57
CA ASN A 234 -26.07 -38.11 -21.30
C ASN A 234 -26.98 -39.17 -20.65
N GLU A 235 -28.12 -39.48 -21.27
CA GLU A 235 -29.04 -40.49 -20.75
C GLU A 235 -28.45 -41.91 -20.73
N ASP A 236 -27.50 -42.20 -21.61
CA ASP A 236 -26.94 -43.55 -21.76
C ASP A 236 -25.69 -43.78 -20.90
N THR A 237 -24.88 -42.73 -20.70
CA THR A 237 -23.53 -42.83 -20.13
C THR A 237 -23.11 -41.62 -19.33
N THR A 238 -22.23 -41.87 -18.37
CA THR A 238 -21.50 -40.86 -17.61
C THR A 238 -20.04 -41.29 -17.60
N LYS A 239 -19.12 -40.43 -18.05
CA LYS A 239 -17.68 -40.74 -18.01
C LYS A 239 -16.85 -39.50 -17.74
N ILE A 240 -15.70 -39.75 -17.13
CA ILE A 240 -14.61 -38.80 -16.91
C ILE A 240 -13.32 -39.43 -17.42
N ILE A 241 -12.55 -38.68 -18.20
CA ILE A 241 -11.27 -39.14 -18.74
C ILE A 241 -10.30 -37.97 -18.70
N THR A 242 -9.15 -38.19 -18.08
CA THR A 242 -8.03 -37.26 -18.04
C THR A 242 -6.86 -37.90 -18.76
N GLY A 243 -6.24 -37.21 -19.71
CA GLY A 243 -5.24 -37.82 -20.56
C GLY A 243 -4.48 -36.82 -21.41
N GLY A 244 -3.57 -37.35 -22.23
CA GLY A 244 -2.64 -36.55 -23.02
C GLY A 244 -1.48 -35.99 -22.20
N ASN A 245 -0.66 -35.17 -22.85
CA ASN A 245 0.50 -34.53 -22.24
C ASN A 245 0.09 -33.32 -21.39
N VAL A 246 1.00 -32.86 -20.54
CA VAL A 246 0.87 -31.60 -19.82
C VAL A 246 1.01 -30.45 -20.83
N ILE A 247 0.03 -29.56 -20.88
CA ILE A 247 -0.05 -28.47 -21.89
C ILE A 247 0.03 -27.06 -21.29
N ASN A 248 0.14 -26.92 -19.97
CA ASN A 248 0.22 -25.62 -19.28
C ASN A 248 1.64 -25.03 -19.23
N ASN A 249 2.32 -25.03 -20.36
CA ASN A 249 3.70 -24.54 -20.51
C ASN A 249 3.77 -23.13 -21.14
N GLY A 250 2.63 -22.46 -21.30
CA GLY A 250 2.51 -21.15 -21.96
C GLY A 250 2.62 -21.18 -23.48
N LEU A 251 2.82 -22.35 -24.10
CA LEU A 251 2.85 -22.50 -25.55
C LEU A 251 1.45 -22.67 -26.11
N TRP A 252 1.27 -22.28 -27.37
CA TRP A 252 0.03 -22.50 -28.11
C TRP A 252 -0.09 -23.96 -28.52
N ASN A 253 -1.22 -24.57 -28.15
CA ASN A 253 -1.58 -25.93 -28.53
C ASN A 253 -2.94 -25.90 -29.23
N MET A 254 -3.03 -26.54 -30.40
CA MET A 254 -4.32 -26.74 -31.06
C MET A 254 -5.07 -27.86 -30.35
N VAL A 255 -6.24 -27.53 -29.79
CA VAL A 255 -7.13 -28.48 -29.13
C VAL A 255 -8.36 -28.66 -30.01
N SER A 256 -8.70 -29.90 -30.34
CA SER A 256 -9.94 -30.20 -31.06
C SER A 256 -10.72 -31.36 -30.43
N VAL A 257 -12.02 -31.16 -30.30
CA VAL A 257 -13.01 -32.16 -29.88
C VAL A 257 -13.92 -32.42 -31.06
N GLU A 258 -14.00 -33.67 -31.48
CA GLU A 258 -14.85 -34.11 -32.59
C GLU A 258 -15.73 -35.28 -32.14
N GLU A 259 -17.04 -35.11 -32.26
CA GLU A 259 -17.98 -36.22 -32.12
C GLU A 259 -17.99 -37.05 -33.41
N LEU A 260 -17.60 -38.32 -33.28
CA LEU A 260 -17.64 -39.34 -34.33
C LEU A 260 -18.92 -40.18 -34.20
N GLU A 261 -19.06 -41.20 -35.03
CA GLU A 261 -20.28 -42.03 -35.04
C GLU A 261 -20.47 -42.79 -33.73
N HIS A 262 -19.41 -43.45 -33.26
CA HIS A 262 -19.42 -44.30 -32.05
C HIS A 262 -18.45 -43.83 -30.96
N SER A 263 -17.81 -42.67 -31.14
CA SER A 263 -16.90 -42.15 -30.14
C SER A 263 -16.78 -40.63 -30.16
N ILE A 264 -16.11 -40.09 -29.15
CA ILE A 264 -15.63 -38.70 -29.11
C ILE A 264 -14.11 -38.76 -29.20
N SER A 265 -13.55 -38.07 -30.18
CA SER A 265 -12.10 -37.96 -30.35
C SER A 265 -11.64 -36.60 -29.86
N LEU A 266 -10.72 -36.58 -28.88
CA LEU A 266 -9.97 -35.39 -28.53
C LEU A 266 -8.59 -35.47 -29.16
N LYS A 267 -8.19 -34.40 -29.85
CA LYS A 267 -6.84 -34.24 -30.41
C LYS A 267 -6.13 -33.03 -29.80
N ILE A 268 -4.84 -33.18 -29.55
CA ILE A 268 -3.93 -32.09 -29.18
C ILE A 268 -2.82 -32.05 -30.24
N ALA A 269 -2.55 -30.88 -30.80
CA ALA A 269 -1.59 -30.72 -31.90
C ALA A 269 -1.87 -31.68 -33.08
N LYS A 270 -3.16 -31.95 -33.34
CA LYS A 270 -3.67 -32.90 -34.36
C LYS A 270 -3.43 -34.39 -34.05
N GLU A 271 -2.82 -34.73 -32.91
CA GLU A 271 -2.65 -36.10 -32.46
C GLU A 271 -3.81 -36.52 -31.56
N ALA A 272 -4.44 -37.67 -31.83
CA ALA A 272 -5.53 -38.18 -31.00
C ALA A 272 -5.00 -38.61 -29.63
N VAL A 273 -5.38 -37.88 -28.59
CA VAL A 273 -4.93 -38.13 -27.20
C VAL A 273 -5.95 -38.92 -26.40
N MET A 274 -7.23 -38.82 -26.74
CA MET A 274 -8.30 -39.56 -26.07
C MET A 274 -9.36 -39.98 -27.09
N ASN A 275 -9.79 -41.23 -27.01
CA ASN A 275 -10.92 -41.75 -27.77
C ASN A 275 -11.92 -42.36 -26.81
N ILE A 276 -13.13 -41.80 -26.80
CA ILE A 276 -14.15 -42.10 -25.81
C ILE A 276 -15.28 -42.83 -26.50
N ASN A 277 -15.39 -44.14 -26.31
CA ASN A 277 -16.53 -44.89 -26.82
C ASN A 277 -17.83 -44.35 -26.21
N LYS A 278 -18.78 -43.96 -27.08
CA LYS A 278 -20.09 -43.43 -26.71
C LYS A 278 -21.19 -44.34 -27.30
N PRO A 279 -22.23 -44.69 -26.54
CA PRO A 279 -23.34 -45.49 -27.05
C PRO A 279 -24.40 -44.67 -27.79
N GLY A 280 -24.37 -43.33 -27.70
CA GLY A 280 -25.35 -42.42 -28.31
C GLY A 280 -24.75 -41.10 -28.78
N SER A 281 -25.57 -40.15 -29.24
CA SER A 281 -25.10 -38.79 -29.56
C SER A 281 -24.85 -37.98 -28.28
N LEU A 282 -23.93 -37.01 -28.35
CA LEU A 282 -23.67 -36.07 -27.26
C LEU A 282 -24.90 -35.20 -26.94
N PHE A 283 -25.63 -34.77 -27.97
CA PHE A 283 -26.82 -33.92 -27.79
C PHE A 283 -27.97 -34.45 -28.64
N LYS A 284 -29.16 -34.54 -28.04
CA LYS A 284 -30.36 -34.99 -28.74
C LYS A 284 -30.88 -33.89 -29.68
N PRO A 285 -31.08 -34.18 -30.98
CA PRO A 285 -31.74 -33.23 -31.86
C PRO A 285 -33.21 -33.06 -31.48
N THR A 286 -33.71 -31.83 -31.53
CA THR A 286 -35.11 -31.49 -31.27
C THR A 286 -35.72 -30.93 -32.55
N ASN A 287 -36.81 -31.52 -33.04
CA ASN A 287 -37.51 -31.09 -34.26
C ASN A 287 -36.59 -30.99 -35.51
N GLY A 288 -35.58 -31.86 -35.62
CA GLY A 288 -34.63 -31.86 -36.74
C GLY A 288 -33.51 -30.81 -36.64
N PHE A 289 -33.42 -30.09 -35.52
CA PHE A 289 -32.33 -29.14 -35.24
C PHE A 289 -31.47 -29.64 -34.08
N LEU A 290 -30.18 -29.34 -34.15
CA LEU A 290 -29.33 -29.40 -32.98
C LEU A 290 -29.38 -28.05 -32.25
N GLU A 291 -29.87 -28.03 -31.01
CA GLU A 291 -29.83 -26.84 -30.15
C GLU A 291 -28.91 -27.09 -28.95
N THR A 292 -27.86 -26.30 -28.82
CA THR A 292 -26.87 -26.42 -27.73
C THR A 292 -26.44 -25.05 -27.23
N LYS A 293 -26.09 -25.00 -25.94
CA LYS A 293 -25.52 -23.84 -25.27
C LYS A 293 -24.06 -24.12 -24.97
N VAL A 294 -23.17 -23.21 -25.35
CA VAL A 294 -21.73 -23.31 -25.12
C VAL A 294 -21.29 -22.15 -24.24
N TYR A 295 -20.52 -22.46 -23.21
CA TYR A 295 -19.99 -21.56 -22.20
C TYR A 295 -18.46 -21.71 -22.23
N PHE A 296 -17.74 -20.62 -22.44
CA PHE A 296 -16.28 -20.60 -22.29
C PHE A 296 -15.90 -20.01 -20.95
N ALA A 297 -14.87 -20.62 -20.35
CA ALA A 297 -14.30 -20.18 -19.08
C ALA A 297 -15.36 -19.94 -18.01
N GLY A 298 -16.12 -20.99 -17.74
CA GLY A 298 -17.23 -20.98 -16.80
C GLY A 298 -18.29 -21.99 -17.16
N LEU A 299 -19.30 -22.08 -16.29
CA LEU A 299 -20.45 -22.96 -16.45
C LEU A 299 -21.73 -22.28 -15.90
N PRO A 300 -22.92 -22.77 -16.23
CA PRO A 300 -24.15 -22.30 -15.60
C PRO A 300 -24.14 -22.55 -14.10
N ARG A 301 -24.55 -21.58 -13.27
CA ARG A 301 -24.56 -21.70 -11.79
C ARG A 301 -25.17 -23.00 -11.25
N LYS A 302 -26.24 -23.48 -11.89
CA LYS A 302 -26.92 -24.73 -11.51
C LYS A 302 -26.06 -25.99 -11.66
N MET A 303 -24.97 -25.92 -12.42
CA MET A 303 -24.08 -27.04 -12.69
C MET A 303 -22.88 -27.11 -11.76
N GLU A 304 -22.61 -26.09 -10.93
CA GLU A 304 -21.44 -26.05 -10.04
C GLU A 304 -21.35 -27.27 -9.13
N ASN A 305 -22.50 -27.76 -8.63
CA ASN A 305 -22.57 -28.93 -7.76
C ASN A 305 -23.00 -30.22 -8.49
N ALA A 306 -23.14 -30.20 -9.81
CA ALA A 306 -23.66 -31.31 -10.61
C ALA A 306 -22.61 -31.95 -11.54
N LEU A 307 -21.37 -31.43 -11.53
CA LEU A 307 -20.25 -32.03 -12.24
C LEU A 307 -19.95 -33.43 -11.70
N ILE A 308 -19.44 -34.32 -12.56
CA ILE A 308 -19.06 -35.69 -12.17
C ILE A 308 -17.91 -35.62 -11.15
N ARG A 309 -16.94 -34.74 -11.43
CA ARG A 309 -15.85 -34.41 -10.51
C ARG A 309 -15.77 -32.88 -10.37
N PRO A 310 -15.91 -32.33 -9.15
CA PRO A 310 -15.78 -30.90 -8.92
C PRO A 310 -14.44 -30.35 -9.40
N ILE A 311 -14.43 -29.09 -9.82
CA ILE A 311 -13.26 -28.38 -10.33
C ILE A 311 -13.39 -26.88 -10.01
N ASN A 312 -12.30 -26.19 -9.72
CA ASN A 312 -12.32 -24.72 -9.74
C ASN A 312 -12.50 -24.26 -11.20
N PRO A 313 -13.56 -23.50 -11.54
CA PRO A 313 -13.84 -23.16 -12.93
C PRO A 313 -12.92 -22.07 -13.50
N ARG A 314 -12.23 -21.32 -12.64
CA ARG A 314 -11.38 -20.19 -13.02
C ARG A 314 -10.19 -20.69 -13.84
N LEU A 315 -9.84 -19.94 -14.87
CA LEU A 315 -8.78 -20.34 -15.80
C LEU A 315 -8.06 -19.13 -16.37
N ASP A 316 -6.83 -18.87 -15.93
CA ASP A 316 -5.94 -17.86 -16.51
C ASP A 316 -5.34 -18.33 -17.84
N GLY A 317 -6.20 -18.47 -18.83
CA GLY A 317 -5.86 -18.99 -20.16
C GLY A 317 -6.20 -18.01 -21.28
N CYS A 318 -5.74 -18.37 -22.47
CA CYS A 318 -5.98 -17.62 -23.68
C CYS A 318 -6.36 -18.52 -24.85
N ILE A 319 -7.38 -18.11 -25.63
CA ILE A 319 -7.85 -18.84 -26.81
C ILE A 319 -7.75 -17.95 -28.05
N ARG A 320 -7.42 -18.55 -29.19
CA ARG A 320 -7.56 -17.92 -30.52
C ARG A 320 -7.98 -18.93 -31.58
N GLY A 321 -8.31 -18.43 -32.77
CA GLY A 321 -8.54 -19.27 -33.95
C GLY A 321 -9.66 -20.31 -33.76
N TRP A 322 -10.69 -19.99 -32.97
CA TRP A 322 -11.76 -20.96 -32.70
C TRP A 322 -12.65 -21.19 -33.93
N ASN A 323 -13.09 -22.43 -34.07
CA ASN A 323 -14.09 -22.89 -35.01
C ASN A 323 -15.03 -23.85 -34.26
N LEU A 324 -16.27 -23.42 -34.06
CA LEU A 324 -17.29 -24.18 -33.32
C LEU A 324 -18.37 -24.64 -34.28
N MET A 325 -18.71 -25.93 -34.23
CA MET A 325 -19.75 -26.54 -35.06
C MET A 325 -19.59 -26.24 -36.56
N ASN A 326 -18.35 -26.05 -37.03
CA ASN A 326 -17.99 -25.62 -38.37
C ASN A 326 -18.67 -24.32 -38.85
N GLN A 327 -19.10 -23.45 -37.92
CA GLN A 327 -19.72 -22.16 -38.23
C GLN A 327 -18.70 -21.01 -38.36
N GLY A 328 -17.41 -21.28 -38.14
CA GLY A 328 -16.38 -20.25 -38.12
C GLY A 328 -16.52 -19.30 -36.92
N ALA A 329 -16.13 -18.03 -37.12
CA ALA A 329 -15.96 -17.05 -36.04
C ALA A 329 -16.73 -15.72 -36.24
N SER A 330 -17.60 -15.61 -37.25
CA SER A 330 -18.22 -14.36 -37.74
C SER A 330 -19.35 -13.79 -36.85
N GLY A 331 -19.14 -13.78 -35.54
CA GLY A 331 -20.07 -13.25 -34.54
C GLY A 331 -19.40 -13.09 -33.16
N VAL A 332 -18.36 -13.88 -32.92
CA VAL A 332 -17.54 -13.81 -31.70
C VAL A 332 -16.42 -12.79 -31.86
N LYS A 333 -15.91 -12.60 -33.08
CA LYS A 333 -14.87 -11.61 -33.38
C LYS A 333 -15.32 -10.19 -33.01
N GLU A 334 -16.55 -9.80 -33.33
CA GLU A 334 -17.05 -8.46 -32.97
C GLU A 334 -17.15 -8.32 -31.44
N ILE A 335 -17.66 -9.32 -30.72
CA ILE A 335 -17.81 -9.32 -29.25
C ILE A 335 -16.46 -9.09 -28.54
N ILE A 336 -15.39 -9.65 -29.08
CA ILE A 336 -14.05 -9.55 -28.48
C ILE A 336 -13.43 -8.21 -28.84
N GLN A 337 -13.53 -7.76 -30.09
CA GLN A 337 -12.97 -6.49 -30.55
C GLN A 337 -13.49 -5.29 -29.75
N GLU A 338 -14.76 -5.31 -29.34
CA GLU A 338 -15.38 -4.21 -28.58
C GLU A 338 -14.83 -4.03 -27.16
N LYS A 339 -14.23 -5.07 -26.55
CA LYS A 339 -13.88 -5.06 -25.12
C LYS A 339 -12.41 -5.37 -24.87
N GLN A 340 -11.60 -4.34 -24.62
CA GLN A 340 -10.16 -4.47 -24.34
C GLN A 340 -9.81 -5.32 -23.10
N ASN A 341 -10.72 -5.46 -22.13
CA ASN A 341 -10.51 -6.32 -20.97
C ASN A 341 -10.63 -7.81 -21.31
N LYS A 342 -11.20 -8.16 -22.47
CA LYS A 342 -11.26 -9.52 -23.00
C LYS A 342 -10.02 -9.92 -23.80
N HIS A 343 -9.04 -9.04 -23.97
CA HIS A 343 -7.85 -9.33 -24.76
C HIS A 343 -6.72 -9.89 -23.90
N CYS A 344 -6.13 -11.00 -24.34
CA CYS A 344 -4.93 -11.52 -23.69
C CYS A 344 -3.72 -10.62 -23.97
N LEU A 345 -2.75 -10.69 -23.04
CA LEU A 345 -1.39 -10.22 -23.30
C LEU A 345 -0.74 -11.05 -24.43
N VAL A 346 0.04 -10.40 -25.29
CA VAL A 346 0.71 -11.06 -26.41
C VAL A 346 1.82 -11.99 -25.91
N THR A 347 2.68 -11.49 -25.02
CA THR A 347 3.82 -12.19 -24.43
C THR A 347 3.67 -12.31 -22.92
N VAL A 348 3.67 -13.55 -22.41
CA VAL A 348 3.56 -13.85 -20.99
C VAL A 348 4.58 -14.90 -20.58
N GLU A 349 4.95 -14.87 -19.31
CA GLU A 349 5.81 -15.79 -18.59
C GLU A 349 5.02 -16.36 -17.40
N LYS A 350 5.53 -17.42 -16.79
CA LYS A 350 4.92 -18.02 -15.59
C LYS A 350 5.00 -17.03 -14.41
N GLY A 351 3.92 -16.96 -13.64
CA GLY A 351 3.82 -16.20 -12.38
C GLY A 351 2.60 -15.31 -12.36
N SER A 352 2.27 -14.75 -11.19
CA SER A 352 1.08 -13.90 -11.05
C SER A 352 1.39 -12.44 -11.30
N TYR A 353 0.52 -11.73 -12.02
CA TYR A 353 0.69 -10.30 -12.32
C TYR A 353 -0.29 -9.44 -11.54
N TYR A 354 0.27 -8.45 -10.85
CA TYR A 354 -0.46 -7.41 -10.15
C TYR A 354 -0.27 -6.10 -10.91
N PRO A 355 -1.35 -5.50 -11.45
CA PRO A 355 -1.26 -4.29 -12.26
C PRO A 355 -1.19 -2.97 -11.46
N GLY A 356 -1.20 -3.02 -10.13
CA GLY A 356 -1.16 -1.82 -9.29
C GLY A 356 -2.52 -1.12 -9.09
N SER A 357 -3.63 -1.86 -9.12
CA SER A 357 -4.99 -1.30 -9.07
C SER A 357 -5.92 -1.98 -8.04
N GLY A 358 -5.45 -3.02 -7.35
CA GLY A 358 -6.30 -3.79 -6.45
C GLY A 358 -5.54 -4.85 -5.66
N VAL A 359 -6.30 -5.74 -5.02
CA VAL A 359 -5.80 -6.74 -4.07
C VAL A 359 -6.41 -8.12 -4.33
N ALA A 360 -5.74 -9.14 -3.80
CA ALA A 360 -6.30 -10.48 -3.62
C ALA A 360 -6.39 -10.82 -2.12
N GLN A 361 -7.47 -11.46 -1.70
CA GLN A 361 -7.81 -11.73 -0.31
C GLN A 361 -7.80 -13.22 -0.02
N PHE A 362 -7.16 -13.60 1.08
CA PHE A 362 -7.09 -14.97 1.59
C PHE A 362 -7.44 -15.03 3.08
N SER A 363 -7.96 -16.18 3.51
CA SER A 363 -8.12 -16.52 4.92
C SER A 363 -7.17 -17.67 5.25
N ILE A 364 -6.07 -17.36 5.91
CA ILE A 364 -5.02 -18.33 6.24
C ILE A 364 -4.99 -18.54 7.75
N ASN A 365 -4.93 -19.80 8.19
CA ASN A 365 -4.75 -20.13 9.60
C ASN A 365 -3.25 -20.15 9.95
N TYR A 366 -2.83 -19.22 10.81
CA TYR A 366 -1.44 -19.05 11.22
C TYR A 366 -1.08 -19.73 12.55
N LYS A 367 -2.00 -20.49 13.15
CA LYS A 367 -1.73 -21.25 14.38
C LYS A 367 -0.62 -22.27 14.14
N ASN A 368 0.34 -22.32 15.06
CA ASN A 368 1.49 -23.20 14.96
C ASN A 368 1.07 -24.65 15.24
N THR A 369 1.36 -25.55 14.30
CA THR A 369 1.02 -26.99 14.41
C THR A 369 1.90 -27.73 15.41
N SER A 370 3.10 -27.24 15.69
CA SER A 370 4.08 -27.85 16.60
C SER A 370 4.01 -27.29 18.03
N ASN A 371 3.42 -26.12 18.22
CA ASN A 371 3.21 -25.50 19.53
C ASN A 371 1.80 -24.88 19.59
N ALA A 372 0.88 -25.56 20.27
CA ALA A 372 -0.55 -25.21 20.30
C ALA A 372 -0.87 -23.82 20.88
N GLU A 373 0.07 -23.18 21.59
CA GLU A 373 -0.11 -21.86 22.22
C GLU A 373 0.52 -20.71 21.41
N GLY A 374 0.99 -20.93 20.19
CA GLY A 374 1.64 -19.90 19.38
C GLY A 374 1.14 -19.83 17.94
N TRP A 375 1.46 -18.72 17.27
CA TRP A 375 1.31 -18.55 15.83
C TRP A 375 2.69 -18.37 15.20
N GLN A 376 2.81 -18.72 13.92
CA GLN A 376 4.00 -18.44 13.14
C GLN A 376 3.61 -18.19 11.68
N ILE A 377 4.21 -17.15 11.10
CA ILE A 377 4.08 -16.82 9.70
C ILE A 377 5.45 -17.00 9.08
N SER A 378 5.59 -17.98 8.21
CA SER A 378 6.79 -18.18 7.39
C SER A 378 6.38 -17.96 5.94
N GLY A 379 6.94 -16.96 5.28
CA GLY A 379 6.59 -16.63 3.91
C GLY A 379 7.81 -16.55 3.01
N THR A 380 7.65 -17.00 1.76
CA THR A 380 8.62 -16.77 0.70
C THR A 380 7.94 -16.08 -0.48
N LEU A 381 8.58 -15.04 -1.00
CA LEU A 381 8.09 -14.24 -2.11
C LEU A 381 9.13 -14.25 -3.23
N ASN A 382 8.69 -14.61 -4.44
CA ASN A 382 9.44 -14.40 -5.67
C ASN A 382 8.86 -13.19 -6.37
N ILE A 383 9.58 -12.06 -6.39
CA ILE A 383 9.07 -10.77 -6.86
C ILE A 383 9.85 -10.23 -8.05
N ARG A 384 9.13 -9.63 -8.99
CA ARG A 384 9.69 -8.80 -10.06
C ARG A 384 8.86 -7.52 -10.15
N PRO A 385 9.14 -6.52 -9.31
CA PRO A 385 8.41 -5.25 -9.30
C PRO A 385 8.59 -4.47 -10.60
N SER A 386 7.54 -3.78 -11.04
CA SER A 386 7.57 -2.82 -12.16
C SER A 386 7.60 -1.37 -11.68
N THR A 387 7.13 -1.12 -10.45
CA THR A 387 7.17 0.17 -9.75
C THR A 387 8.05 0.12 -8.52
N SER A 388 8.55 1.28 -8.09
CA SER A 388 9.47 1.35 -6.93
C SER A 388 8.75 1.37 -5.58
N THR A 389 7.42 1.37 -5.52
CA THR A 389 6.68 1.42 -4.26
C THR A 389 5.39 0.61 -4.37
N GLY A 390 5.09 -0.15 -3.32
CA GLY A 390 3.85 -0.93 -3.25
C GLY A 390 3.86 -1.96 -2.12
N VAL A 391 2.67 -2.30 -1.63
CA VAL A 391 2.48 -3.31 -0.58
C VAL A 391 2.38 -4.70 -1.21
N MET A 392 3.29 -5.60 -0.84
CA MET A 392 3.34 -6.96 -1.39
C MET A 392 2.40 -7.89 -0.63
N LEU A 393 2.50 -7.89 0.69
CA LEU A 393 1.69 -8.71 1.59
C LEU A 393 1.27 -7.88 2.80
N ALA A 394 0.01 -7.97 3.19
CA ALA A 394 -0.50 -7.35 4.40
C ALA A 394 -1.45 -8.29 5.15
N LEU A 395 -1.41 -8.19 6.47
CA LEU A 395 -2.41 -8.72 7.37
C LEU A 395 -3.29 -7.56 7.83
N VAL A 396 -4.60 -7.75 7.76
CA VAL A 396 -5.58 -6.73 8.14
C VAL A 396 -6.50 -7.31 9.21
N SER A 397 -6.70 -6.53 10.26
CA SER A 397 -7.65 -6.82 11.32
C SER A 397 -8.52 -5.58 11.52
N ASP A 398 -9.79 -5.69 11.12
CA ASP A 398 -10.74 -4.58 11.03
C ASP A 398 -10.21 -3.39 10.21
N LYS A 399 -9.85 -2.29 10.88
CA LYS A 399 -9.29 -1.06 10.26
C LYS A 399 -7.79 -0.89 10.48
N THR A 400 -7.14 -1.87 11.08
CA THR A 400 -5.70 -1.86 11.38
C THR A 400 -4.94 -2.80 10.45
N VAL A 401 -3.66 -2.49 10.24
CA VAL A 401 -2.75 -3.32 9.44
C VAL A 401 -1.68 -3.87 10.38
N PRO A 402 -1.97 -4.91 11.17
CA PRO A 402 -1.06 -5.44 12.18
C PRO A 402 0.28 -5.95 11.60
N PHE A 403 0.35 -6.26 10.31
CA PHE A 403 1.60 -6.60 9.64
C PHE A 403 1.53 -6.21 8.17
N ALA A 404 2.57 -5.55 7.65
CA ALA A 404 2.71 -5.32 6.23
C ALA A 404 4.17 -5.47 5.80
N LEU A 405 4.35 -6.07 4.63
CA LEU A 405 5.60 -6.20 3.90
C LEU A 405 5.48 -5.37 2.62
N SER A 406 6.28 -4.32 2.53
CA SER A 406 6.17 -3.32 1.47
C SER A 406 7.52 -3.04 0.84
N LEU A 407 7.50 -2.60 -0.42
CA LEU A 407 8.66 -2.06 -1.10
C LEU A 407 8.52 -0.54 -1.21
N VAL A 408 9.61 0.19 -1.06
CA VAL A 408 9.66 1.65 -1.23
C VAL A 408 10.91 2.08 -1.99
N ASP A 409 10.86 3.26 -2.57
CA ASP A 409 12.01 3.85 -3.23
C ASP A 409 13.07 4.23 -2.19
N SER A 410 14.33 3.89 -2.46
CA SER A 410 15.45 4.26 -1.60
C SER A 410 15.84 5.72 -1.84
N ILE A 411 16.52 6.35 -0.88
CA ILE A 411 17.01 7.74 -0.98
C ILE A 411 17.91 7.94 -2.22
N SER A 412 18.61 6.88 -2.64
CA SER A 412 19.49 6.88 -3.81
C SER A 412 18.77 6.87 -5.17
N GLY A 413 17.44 6.67 -5.20
CA GLY A 413 16.58 6.70 -6.40
C GLY A 413 16.82 5.58 -7.43
N LYS A 414 17.83 4.72 -7.23
CA LYS A 414 18.13 3.57 -8.10
C LYS A 414 17.80 2.23 -7.46
N PHE A 415 17.76 2.20 -6.13
CA PHE A 415 17.51 1.00 -5.35
C PHE A 415 16.18 1.13 -4.61
N GLN A 416 15.71 0.00 -4.10
CA GLN A 416 14.49 -0.10 -3.32
C GLN A 416 14.84 -0.58 -1.92
N ASP A 417 14.06 -0.15 -0.95
CA ASP A 417 14.10 -0.69 0.40
C ASP A 417 12.90 -1.62 0.60
N ILE A 418 13.11 -2.67 1.41
CA ILE A 418 12.02 -3.53 1.89
C ILE A 418 11.70 -3.10 3.31
N LEU A 419 10.43 -2.81 3.57
CA LEU A 419 9.93 -2.43 4.88
C LEU A 419 9.04 -3.54 5.43
N VAL A 420 9.28 -3.89 6.69
CA VAL A 420 8.27 -4.58 7.51
C VAL A 420 7.74 -3.59 8.53
N SER A 421 6.42 -3.47 8.59
CA SER A 421 5.72 -2.58 9.50
C SER A 421 4.65 -3.31 10.29
N VAL A 422 4.43 -2.85 11.53
CA VAL A 422 3.28 -3.17 12.36
C VAL A 422 2.50 -1.88 12.51
N GLU A 423 1.25 -1.88 12.06
CA GLU A 423 0.47 -0.65 11.88
C GLU A 423 1.28 0.39 11.09
N ASN A 424 1.38 1.62 11.59
CA ASN A 424 2.12 2.71 10.93
C ASN A 424 3.62 2.74 11.26
N LYS A 425 4.13 1.84 12.10
CA LYS A 425 5.53 1.81 12.53
C LYS A 425 6.35 0.83 11.72
N VAL A 426 7.44 1.30 11.13
CA VAL A 426 8.44 0.45 10.47
C VAL A 426 9.30 -0.22 11.54
N ILE A 427 9.24 -1.56 11.61
CA ILE A 427 9.97 -2.35 12.61
C ILE A 427 11.25 -2.98 12.05
N CYS A 428 11.32 -3.11 10.73
CA CYS A 428 12.49 -3.60 10.05
C CYS A 428 12.63 -2.96 8.67
N ARG A 429 13.87 -2.64 8.28
CA ARG A 429 14.22 -2.13 6.96
C ARG A 429 15.40 -2.90 6.40
N ILE A 430 15.32 -3.26 5.11
CA ILE A 430 16.46 -3.73 4.33
C ILE A 430 16.73 -2.71 3.23
N GLU A 431 17.92 -2.12 3.24
CA GLU A 431 18.23 -0.97 2.39
C GLU A 431 18.94 -1.32 1.09
N ALA A 432 18.67 -0.49 0.08
CA ALA A 432 19.43 -0.42 -1.16
C ALA A 432 19.55 -1.77 -1.91
N ILE A 433 18.40 -2.41 -2.17
CA ILE A 433 18.27 -3.63 -2.97
C ILE A 433 17.87 -3.26 -4.40
N ASN A 434 18.50 -3.88 -5.41
CA ASN A 434 18.09 -3.72 -6.79
C ASN A 434 16.95 -4.69 -7.12
N LEU A 435 15.71 -4.33 -6.79
CA LEU A 435 14.54 -5.17 -7.01
C LEU A 435 13.95 -4.99 -8.41
N CYS A 436 14.05 -3.79 -8.99
CA CYS A 436 13.56 -3.46 -10.32
C CYS A 436 14.45 -4.00 -11.44
N SER A 437 14.63 -5.32 -11.50
CA SER A 437 15.49 -6.02 -12.45
C SER A 437 14.69 -7.01 -13.30
N SER A 438 15.23 -7.43 -14.44
CA SER A 438 14.58 -8.45 -15.27
C SER A 438 14.51 -9.83 -14.60
N GLN A 439 15.40 -10.09 -13.63
CA GLN A 439 15.41 -11.31 -12.85
C GLN A 439 14.54 -11.16 -11.60
N PRO A 440 13.74 -12.17 -11.24
CA PRO A 440 12.99 -12.15 -10.00
C PRO A 440 13.94 -12.19 -8.80
N SER A 441 13.58 -11.45 -7.76
CA SER A 441 14.25 -11.45 -6.47
C SER A 441 13.53 -12.39 -5.51
N HIS A 442 14.30 -13.09 -4.69
CA HIS A 442 13.76 -14.00 -3.68
C HIS A 442 13.86 -13.36 -2.29
N LEU A 443 12.76 -13.37 -1.57
CA LEU A 443 12.62 -12.82 -0.24
C LEU A 443 11.98 -13.85 0.67
N GLU A 444 12.57 -14.09 1.83
CA GLU A 444 11.99 -14.95 2.86
C GLU A 444 11.81 -14.15 4.14
N PHE A 445 10.73 -14.42 4.86
CA PHE A 445 10.51 -13.86 6.18
C PHE A 445 9.89 -14.89 7.10
N LYS A 446 10.18 -14.75 8.39
CA LYS A 446 9.57 -15.52 9.45
C LYS A 446 9.27 -14.61 10.62
N VAL A 447 8.02 -14.58 11.05
CA VAL A 447 7.59 -13.77 12.18
C VAL A 447 6.74 -14.59 13.14
N ASN A 448 6.98 -14.37 14.42
CA ASN A 448 6.18 -14.87 15.53
C ASN A 448 6.15 -13.79 16.63
N ARG A 449 5.55 -14.10 17.79
CA ARG A 449 5.42 -13.17 18.91
C ARG A 449 6.75 -12.68 19.55
N HIS A 450 7.88 -13.31 19.26
CA HIS A 450 9.17 -13.00 19.90
C HIS A 450 10.24 -12.54 18.90
N ASN A 451 10.14 -12.98 17.65
CA ASN A 451 11.17 -12.74 16.65
C ASN A 451 10.59 -12.41 15.28
N LEU A 452 11.33 -11.57 14.56
CA LEU A 452 11.20 -11.31 13.14
C LEU A 452 12.54 -11.62 12.48
N GLU A 453 12.54 -12.53 11.54
CA GLU A 453 13.69 -12.89 10.72
C GLU A 453 13.35 -12.58 9.27
N LEU A 454 14.28 -11.92 8.56
CA LEU A 454 14.19 -11.68 7.14
C LEU A 454 15.46 -12.22 6.49
N TRP A 455 15.31 -12.87 5.34
CA TRP A 455 16.43 -13.31 4.54
C TRP A 455 16.26 -12.78 3.12
N ASN A 456 17.38 -12.34 2.56
CA ASN A 456 17.46 -11.98 1.17
C ASN A 456 18.67 -12.66 0.52
N THR A 457 18.65 -12.71 -0.81
CA THR A 457 19.76 -13.25 -1.60
C THR A 457 20.97 -12.32 -1.66
N PHE A 458 20.91 -11.13 -1.05
CA PHE A 458 21.86 -10.04 -1.28
C PHE A 458 22.84 -9.82 -0.12
N GLY A 459 22.65 -10.48 1.03
CA GLY A 459 23.56 -10.37 2.19
C GLY A 459 23.67 -8.95 2.75
N LYS A 460 22.61 -8.15 2.61
CA LYS A 460 22.54 -6.75 3.06
C LYS A 460 22.17 -6.66 4.55
N ASP A 461 22.67 -5.62 5.21
CA ASP A 461 22.36 -5.34 6.61
C ASP A 461 20.86 -5.14 6.82
N ILE A 462 20.35 -5.74 7.89
CA ILE A 462 18.95 -5.66 8.30
C ILE A 462 18.89 -4.74 9.51
N ILE A 463 18.13 -3.66 9.41
CA ILE A 463 18.00 -2.66 10.47
C ILE A 463 16.69 -2.93 11.21
N TYR A 464 16.78 -3.38 12.46
CA TYR A 464 15.64 -3.57 13.35
C TYR A 464 15.41 -2.33 14.21
N SER A 465 14.13 -2.04 14.47
CA SER A 465 13.74 -0.99 15.42
C SER A 465 14.11 -1.36 16.85
N GLU A 466 14.52 -0.38 17.66
CA GLU A 466 14.74 -0.54 19.10
C GLU A 466 13.46 -1.00 19.84
N ASP A 467 12.29 -0.68 19.29
CA ASP A 467 10.97 -0.95 19.86
C ASP A 467 10.36 -2.29 19.36
N LEU A 468 11.15 -3.16 18.73
CA LEU A 468 10.65 -4.38 18.05
C LEU A 468 9.73 -5.24 18.92
N GLN A 469 10.09 -5.48 20.19
CA GLN A 469 9.31 -6.34 21.09
C GLN A 469 7.92 -5.77 21.41
N SER A 470 7.79 -4.46 21.59
CA SER A 470 6.48 -3.85 21.85
C SER A 470 5.59 -3.92 20.60
N GLN A 471 6.17 -3.78 19.42
CA GLN A 471 5.46 -3.88 18.15
C GLN A 471 5.03 -5.33 17.86
N LEU A 472 5.87 -6.32 18.16
CA LEU A 472 5.46 -7.72 18.07
C LEU A 472 4.33 -8.07 19.04
N ALA A 473 4.22 -7.41 20.20
CA ALA A 473 3.09 -7.60 21.11
C ALA A 473 1.76 -7.07 20.53
N ILE A 474 1.79 -5.99 19.73
CA ILE A 474 0.62 -5.48 19.01
C ILE A 474 0.16 -6.51 17.96
N LEU A 475 1.11 -7.04 17.18
CA LEU A 475 0.83 -8.11 16.24
C LEU A 475 0.28 -9.36 16.94
N ASP A 476 0.88 -9.81 18.04
CA ASP A 476 0.41 -10.96 18.82
C ASP A 476 -1.04 -10.78 19.30
N LYS A 477 -1.39 -9.58 19.78
CA LYS A 477 -2.77 -9.24 20.14
C LYS A 477 -3.73 -9.36 18.95
N ALA A 478 -3.33 -8.87 17.78
CA ALA A 478 -4.14 -8.98 16.56
C ALA A 478 -4.32 -10.43 16.11
N MET A 479 -3.28 -11.26 16.26
CA MET A 479 -3.31 -12.69 15.90
C MET A 479 -4.22 -13.54 16.79
N ASN A 480 -4.63 -13.04 17.97
CA ASN A 480 -5.69 -13.64 18.78
C ASN A 480 -7.10 -13.38 18.21
N GLY A 481 -7.24 -12.40 17.32
CA GLY A 481 -8.48 -12.05 16.64
C GLY A 481 -8.62 -12.68 15.26
N THR A 482 -9.51 -12.10 14.44
CA THR A 482 -9.61 -12.46 13.03
C THR A 482 -8.64 -11.60 12.22
N VAL A 483 -7.78 -12.26 11.46
CA VAL A 483 -6.82 -11.64 10.58
C VAL A 483 -7.04 -12.15 9.16
N VAL A 484 -7.07 -11.23 8.20
CA VAL A 484 -7.24 -11.51 6.78
C VAL A 484 -5.96 -11.17 6.05
N THR A 485 -5.53 -12.04 5.14
CA THR A 485 -4.31 -11.87 4.36
C THR A 485 -4.64 -11.22 3.02
N TYR A 486 -3.94 -10.15 2.69
CA TYR A 486 -4.04 -9.45 1.43
C TYR A 486 -2.72 -9.49 0.67
N LEU A 487 -2.80 -9.73 -0.64
CA LEU A 487 -1.68 -9.65 -1.56
C LEU A 487 -1.89 -8.49 -2.54
N GLY A 488 -0.78 -7.82 -2.90
CA GLY A 488 -0.76 -6.77 -3.92
C GLY A 488 -1.21 -5.39 -3.44
N GLY A 489 -1.57 -5.25 -2.16
CA GLY A 489 -2.04 -4.00 -1.59
C GLY A 489 -2.68 -4.17 -0.23
N ILE A 490 -3.34 -3.10 0.22
CA ILE A 490 -4.17 -3.06 1.43
C ILE A 490 -5.59 -2.66 0.99
N PRO A 491 -6.66 -3.26 1.56
CA PRO A 491 -8.05 -2.90 1.26
C PRO A 491 -8.40 -1.47 1.73
N ASP A 492 -9.68 -1.17 1.84
CA ASP A 492 -10.14 0.13 2.32
C ASP A 492 -9.99 0.32 3.83
N VAL A 493 -8.77 0.68 4.24
CA VAL A 493 -8.39 1.09 5.61
C VAL A 493 -7.90 2.55 5.60
N PRO A 494 -7.86 3.23 6.76
CA PRO A 494 -7.28 4.57 6.85
C PRO A 494 -5.87 4.62 6.26
N PHE A 495 -5.52 5.71 5.55
CA PHE A 495 -4.20 5.86 4.93
C PHE A 495 -3.03 5.81 5.93
N SER A 496 -3.30 6.09 7.19
CA SER A 496 -2.36 6.02 8.31
C SER A 496 -2.29 4.66 8.98
N ALA A 497 -3.04 3.67 8.52
CA ALA A 497 -2.99 2.33 9.11
C ALA A 497 -1.68 1.59 8.78
N ALA A 498 -0.96 2.02 7.73
CA ALA A 498 0.34 1.51 7.32
C ALA A 498 1.20 2.62 6.71
N PRO A 499 2.54 2.53 6.76
CA PRO A 499 3.42 3.54 6.15
C PRO A 499 3.35 3.55 4.62
N VAL A 500 2.95 2.44 3.99
CA VAL A 500 2.77 2.31 2.55
C VAL A 500 1.36 1.83 2.28
N ASN A 501 0.67 2.51 1.36
CA ASN A 501 -0.72 2.21 0.98
C ASN A 501 -0.90 2.11 -0.55
N ALA A 502 0.21 2.13 -1.30
CA ALA A 502 0.22 1.94 -2.74
C ALA A 502 0.05 0.47 -3.12
N TYR A 503 -0.69 0.23 -4.21
CA TYR A 503 -0.80 -1.12 -4.77
C TYR A 503 0.53 -1.55 -5.39
N PHE A 504 0.89 -2.81 -5.19
CA PHE A 504 2.03 -3.42 -5.84
C PHE A 504 1.77 -3.57 -7.34
N ASN A 505 2.77 -3.19 -8.14
CA ASN A 505 2.77 -3.42 -9.58
C ASN A 505 3.98 -4.28 -9.94
N GLY A 506 3.75 -5.40 -10.62
CA GLY A 506 4.79 -6.34 -11.00
C GLY A 506 4.35 -7.81 -10.94
N CYS A 507 5.30 -8.71 -11.14
CA CYS A 507 5.07 -10.14 -10.94
C CYS A 507 5.35 -10.50 -9.49
N MET A 508 4.53 -11.36 -8.88
CA MET A 508 4.79 -11.88 -7.55
C MET A 508 4.17 -13.26 -7.37
N GLU A 509 4.95 -14.22 -6.90
CA GLU A 509 4.47 -15.50 -6.40
C GLU A 509 4.74 -15.58 -4.89
N VAL A 510 3.75 -16.06 -4.12
CA VAL A 510 3.81 -16.07 -2.66
C VAL A 510 3.57 -17.48 -2.14
N ASN A 511 4.44 -17.94 -1.25
CA ASN A 511 4.23 -19.13 -0.45
C ASN A 511 4.13 -18.73 1.02
N ILE A 512 3.15 -19.28 1.73
CA ILE A 512 2.94 -19.06 3.16
C ILE A 512 2.83 -20.42 3.85
N ASN A 513 3.65 -20.62 4.88
CA ASN A 513 3.74 -21.82 5.69
C ASN A 513 3.92 -23.10 4.87
N GLY A 514 4.68 -23.02 3.76
CA GLY A 514 4.97 -24.14 2.86
C GLY A 514 3.94 -24.33 1.74
N VAL A 515 2.83 -23.58 1.74
CA VAL A 515 1.77 -23.66 0.73
C VAL A 515 1.90 -22.49 -0.24
N GLN A 516 2.05 -22.79 -1.54
CA GLN A 516 1.97 -21.76 -2.58
C GLN A 516 0.54 -21.25 -2.68
N LEU A 517 0.35 -19.93 -2.61
CA LEU A 517 -0.96 -19.33 -2.70
C LEU A 517 -1.40 -19.26 -4.16
N ASP A 518 -2.48 -19.97 -4.47
CA ASP A 518 -3.15 -19.88 -5.76
C ASP A 518 -4.19 -18.74 -5.73
N LEU A 519 -4.04 -17.77 -6.63
CA LEU A 519 -4.93 -16.63 -6.73
C LEU A 519 -6.35 -17.00 -7.20
N ASP A 520 -6.54 -18.15 -7.82
CA ASP A 520 -7.85 -18.65 -8.17
C ASP A 520 -8.57 -19.31 -6.99
N GLU A 521 -7.86 -19.61 -5.90
CA GLU A 521 -8.43 -20.05 -4.61
C GLU A 521 -8.66 -18.89 -3.62
N ALA A 522 -8.36 -17.65 -4.04
CA ALA A 522 -8.62 -16.47 -3.22
C ALA A 522 -10.12 -16.32 -2.89
N ILE A 523 -10.43 -15.73 -1.73
CA ILE A 523 -11.81 -15.37 -1.37
C ILE A 523 -12.32 -14.30 -2.32
N SER A 524 -11.46 -13.33 -2.63
CA SER A 524 -11.72 -12.29 -3.62
C SER A 524 -10.43 -11.91 -4.32
N LYS A 525 -10.53 -11.52 -5.60
CA LYS A 525 -9.41 -11.07 -6.43
C LYS A 525 -9.92 -9.99 -7.38
N GLN A 526 -9.21 -8.88 -7.47
CA GLN A 526 -9.50 -7.85 -8.47
C GLN A 526 -9.35 -8.44 -9.89
N ASN A 527 -10.30 -8.17 -10.79
CA ASN A 527 -10.39 -8.84 -12.10
C ASN A 527 -9.18 -8.63 -13.03
N ASP A 528 -8.39 -7.58 -12.83
CA ASP A 528 -7.19 -7.30 -13.64
C ASP A 528 -5.92 -7.95 -13.09
N ILE A 529 -5.97 -8.56 -11.89
CA ILE A 529 -4.91 -9.43 -11.37
C ILE A 529 -4.96 -10.77 -12.09
N ARG A 530 -3.84 -11.14 -12.71
CA ARG A 530 -3.69 -12.41 -13.44
C ARG A 530 -3.07 -13.46 -12.54
N ALA A 531 -3.70 -14.63 -12.44
CA ALA A 531 -3.33 -15.65 -11.46
C ALA A 531 -2.01 -16.37 -11.81
N HIS A 532 -1.80 -16.67 -13.08
CA HIS A 532 -0.75 -17.60 -13.53
C HIS A 532 0.09 -17.07 -14.70
N SER A 533 -0.26 -15.91 -15.25
CA SER A 533 0.46 -15.27 -16.36
C SER A 533 0.99 -13.88 -16.02
N CYS A 534 2.31 -13.69 -16.13
CA CYS A 534 2.95 -12.39 -15.99
C CYS A 534 3.46 -11.83 -17.32
N PRO A 535 3.23 -10.55 -17.67
CA PRO A 535 3.83 -9.94 -18.85
C PRO A 535 5.37 -10.01 -18.83
N SER A 536 5.95 -10.25 -20.00
CA SER A 536 7.41 -10.15 -20.20
C SER A 536 7.91 -8.72 -20.04
N VAL A 537 9.18 -8.57 -19.68
CA VAL A 537 9.85 -7.25 -19.62
C VAL A 537 9.93 -6.64 -21.02
N LEU A 538 9.62 -5.34 -21.12
CA LEU A 538 9.71 -4.61 -22.38
C LEU A 538 11.19 -4.49 -22.79
N LYS A 539 11.59 -5.20 -23.85
CA LYS A 539 12.91 -5.04 -24.43
C LYS A 539 12.99 -3.66 -25.06
N LYS A 540 13.94 -2.81 -24.63
CA LYS A 540 14.29 -1.60 -25.37
C LYS A 540 14.63 -2.04 -26.80
N LYS A 541 13.83 -1.64 -27.79
CA LYS A 541 14.25 -1.73 -29.19
C LYS A 541 15.56 -0.94 -29.26
N ASN A 542 16.68 -1.61 -29.52
CA ASN A 542 17.86 -0.91 -29.97
C ASN A 542 17.41 -0.12 -31.20
N SER A 543 17.41 1.21 -31.09
CA SER A 543 17.30 2.11 -32.22
C SER A 543 18.52 1.84 -33.09
N SER A 544 18.34 0.99 -34.11
CA SER A 544 19.29 0.74 -35.19
C SER A 544 19.52 2.00 -36.00
#